data_AF-A0A966MNQ7-F1
#
_entry.id   AF-A0A966MNQ7-F1
#
_cell.length_a   1.000
_cell.length_b   1.000
_cell.length_c   1.000
_cell.angle_alpha   90.00
_cell.angle_beta   90.00
_cell.angle_gamma   90.00
#
_symmetry.space_group_name_H-M   'P 1'
#
loop_
_entity.id
_entity.type
_entity.pdbx_description
1 polymer ?
#
loop_
_entity_poly.entity_id
_entity_poly.type
_entity_poly.pdbx_seq_one_letter_code
_entity_poly.pdbx_strand_id
1 'polypeptide(L)' 'AEWNWGDVWHYIATEGVDYNPLHDQFFPSIGCAPCTRAISLGEDFRAGRWWWEDEAAKECGLHATHVPNQYSEKALA' A
#
# COMPACT_ATOMS: atom_id res chain seq x y z
N ALA A 1 8.03 9.83 -6.97
CA ALA A 1 8.82 8.65 -7.38
C ALA A 1 8.80 8.57 -8.90
N GLU A 2 9.87 8.11 -9.54
CA GLU A 2 10.02 8.15 -11.01
C GLU A 2 9.67 6.83 -11.72
N TRP A 3 9.64 5.71 -10.99
CA TRP A 3 9.31 4.40 -11.57
C TRP A 3 7.81 4.22 -11.77
N ASN A 4 7.44 3.66 -12.92
CA ASN A 4 6.09 3.18 -13.19
C ASN A 4 5.95 1.68 -12.85
N TRP A 5 4.73 1.15 -12.96
CA TRP A 5 4.45 -0.26 -12.66
C TRP A 5 5.19 -1.25 -13.55
N GLY A 6 5.34 -0.94 -14.84
CA GLY A 6 6.10 -1.74 -15.80
C GLY A 6 7.58 -1.79 -15.44
N ASP A 7 8.17 -0.69 -14.97
CA ASP A 7 9.58 -0.65 -14.55
C ASP A 7 9.83 -1.60 -13.38
N VAL A 8 8.91 -1.64 -12.41
CA VAL A 8 8.99 -2.55 -11.25
C VAL A 8 8.96 -4.01 -11.71
N TRP A 9 8.01 -4.40 -12.57
CA TRP A 9 7.91 -5.79 -13.04
C TRP A 9 9.03 -6.19 -13.97
N HIS A 10 9.52 -5.27 -14.80
CA HIS A 10 10.69 -5.51 -15.62
C HIS A 10 11.88 -5.90 -14.74
N TYR A 11 12.14 -5.12 -13.69
CA TYR A 11 13.22 -5.40 -12.76
C TYR A 11 13.05 -6.72 -12.02
N ILE A 12 11.85 -7.01 -11.49
CA ILE A 12 11.54 -8.28 -10.83
C ILE A 12 11.86 -9.46 -11.75
N ALA A 13 11.47 -9.39 -13.02
CA ALA A 13 11.67 -10.46 -13.99
C ALA A 13 13.14 -10.60 -14.43
N THR A 14 13.86 -9.50 -14.66
CA THR A 14 15.26 -9.55 -15.14
C THR A 14 16.23 -10.00 -14.06
N GLU A 15 15.99 -9.60 -12.82
CA GLU A 15 16.86 -9.93 -11.69
C GLU A 15 16.42 -11.19 -10.93
N GLY A 16 15.29 -11.80 -11.32
CA GLY A 16 14.77 -13.00 -10.68
C GLY A 16 14.39 -12.77 -9.21
N VAL A 17 13.81 -11.61 -8.91
CA VAL A 17 13.38 -11.25 -7.55
C VAL A 17 12.11 -12.01 -7.22
N ASP A 18 12.09 -12.70 -6.08
CA ASP A 18 10.86 -13.30 -5.56
C ASP A 18 9.84 -12.21 -5.22
N TYR A 19 8.60 -12.40 -5.65
CA TYR A 19 7.47 -11.51 -5.35
C TYR A 19 6.31 -12.27 -4.71
N ASN A 20 5.34 -11.55 -4.18
CA ASN A 20 4.18 -12.15 -3.53
C ASN A 20 3.23 -12.79 -4.57
N PRO A 21 2.91 -14.11 -4.49
CA PRO A 21 2.02 -14.79 -5.45
C PRO A 21 0.60 -14.21 -5.55
N LEU A 22 0.17 -13.39 -4.58
CA LEU A 22 -1.10 -12.68 -4.67
C LEU A 22 -1.14 -11.66 -5.83
N HIS A 23 0.02 -11.18 -6.29
CA HIS A 23 0.08 -10.33 -7.48
C HIS A 23 -0.49 -11.03 -8.74
N ASP A 24 -0.34 -12.36 -8.83
CA ASP A 24 -0.93 -13.16 -9.92
C ASP A 24 -2.45 -13.32 -9.80
N GLN A 25 -3.00 -13.03 -8.63
CA GLN A 25 -4.43 -13.13 -8.31
C GLN A 25 -5.11 -11.75 -8.32
N PHE A 26 -4.55 -10.79 -9.07
CA PHE A 26 -5.04 -9.42 -9.20
C PHE A 26 -5.00 -8.60 -7.89
N PHE A 27 -3.99 -8.82 -7.05
CA PHE A 27 -3.69 -7.95 -5.89
C PHE A 27 -2.49 -7.02 -6.18
N PRO A 28 -2.66 -5.90 -6.91
CA PRO A 28 -1.56 -4.98 -7.20
C PRO A 28 -1.03 -4.25 -5.96
N SER A 29 -1.87 -3.96 -4.97
CA SER A 29 -1.49 -3.33 -3.70
C SER A 29 -1.88 -4.24 -2.53
N ILE A 30 -0.88 -4.71 -1.77
CA ILE A 30 -1.06 -5.69 -0.69
C ILE A 30 -0.82 -5.03 0.66
N GLY A 31 -1.77 -5.16 1.59
CA GLY A 31 -1.64 -4.76 3.00
C GLY A 31 -2.09 -5.86 3.94
N CYS A 32 -2.72 -5.50 5.06
CA CYS A 32 -3.32 -6.49 5.97
C CYS A 32 -4.48 -7.23 5.29
N ALA A 33 -4.65 -8.51 5.63
CA ALA A 33 -5.68 -9.39 5.08
C ALA A 33 -7.11 -8.81 5.09
N PRO A 34 -7.64 -8.19 6.18
CA PRO A 34 -9.01 -7.67 6.16
C PRO A 34 -9.20 -6.42 5.30
N CYS A 35 -8.10 -5.71 4.97
CA CYS A 35 -8.13 -4.41 4.29
C CYS A 35 -7.53 -4.45 2.89
N THR A 36 -7.48 -5.64 2.29
CA THR A 36 -6.93 -5.86 0.96
C THR A 36 -7.83 -6.82 0.20
N ARG A 37 -8.25 -6.45 -1.01
CA ARG A 37 -8.95 -7.32 -1.96
C ARG A 37 -8.29 -7.25 -3.34
N ALA A 38 -8.57 -8.25 -4.17
CA ALA A 38 -8.27 -8.18 -5.60
C ALA A 38 -9.06 -7.05 -6.27
N ILE A 39 -8.53 -6.54 -7.38
CA ILE A 39 -9.18 -5.54 -8.22
C ILE A 39 -9.43 -6.08 -9.63
N SER A 40 -10.37 -5.45 -10.32
CA SER A 40 -10.69 -5.71 -11.72
C SER A 40 -9.84 -4.84 -12.65
N LEU A 41 -9.77 -5.22 -13.92
CA LEU A 41 -9.13 -4.39 -14.94
C LEU A 41 -9.81 -3.02 -15.03
N GLY A 42 -9.01 -1.96 -15.00
CA GLY A 42 -9.48 -0.57 -15.07
C GLY A 42 -9.81 0.07 -13.72
N GLU A 43 -9.86 -0.69 -12.62
CA GLU A 43 -9.87 -0.10 -11.28
C GLU A 43 -8.51 0.55 -10.97
N ASP A 44 -8.52 1.56 -10.08
CA ASP A 44 -7.29 2.19 -9.60
C ASP A 44 -6.35 1.16 -8.94
N PHE A 45 -5.04 1.37 -9.07
CA PHE A 45 -4.01 0.46 -8.57
C PHE A 45 -4.15 0.13 -7.07
N ARG A 46 -4.67 1.06 -6.26
CA ARG A 46 -4.94 0.84 -4.82
C ARG A 46 -6.43 0.71 -4.49
N ALA A 47 -7.32 0.54 -5.46
CA ALA A 47 -8.76 0.39 -5.22
C ALA A 47 -9.13 -0.79 -4.31
N GLY A 48 -8.24 -1.78 -4.18
CA GLY A 48 -8.40 -2.92 -3.29
C GLY A 48 -8.08 -2.62 -1.81
N ARG A 49 -7.51 -1.46 -1.50
CA ARG A 49 -7.15 -1.03 -0.13
C ARG A 49 -8.21 -0.07 0.40
N TRP A 50 -8.70 -0.32 1.62
CA TRP A 50 -9.74 0.51 2.26
C TRP A 50 -10.97 0.74 1.37
N TRP A 51 -11.37 -0.29 0.61
CA TRP A 51 -12.37 -0.21 -0.45
C TRP A 51 -13.80 0.14 0.04
N TRP A 52 -14.02 0.13 1.36
CA TRP A 52 -15.28 0.49 2.01
C TRP A 52 -15.25 1.89 2.65
N GLU A 53 -14.11 2.59 2.62
CA GLU A 53 -13.86 3.79 3.40
C GLU A 53 -13.86 5.05 2.52
N ASP A 54 -13.94 6.23 3.16
CA ASP A 54 -13.91 7.52 2.48
C ASP A 54 -12.56 7.73 1.74
N GLU A 55 -12.61 8.35 0.57
CA GLU A 55 -11.44 8.60 -0.26
C GLU A 55 -10.35 9.41 0.45
N ALA A 56 -10.73 10.26 1.40
CA ALA A 56 -9.80 11.07 2.17
C ALA A 56 -8.96 10.26 3.19
N ALA A 57 -9.34 9.02 3.50
CA ALA A 57 -8.73 8.19 4.55
C ALA A 57 -7.91 7.01 3.99
N LYS A 58 -7.34 7.17 2.80
CA LYS A 58 -6.63 6.09 2.08
C LYS A 58 -5.12 6.02 2.38
N GLU A 59 -4.61 6.61 3.47
CA GLU A 59 -3.20 6.42 3.86
C GLU A 59 -3.06 5.78 5.23
N CYS A 60 -2.18 4.77 5.29
CA CYS A 60 -1.86 4.09 6.54
C CYS A 60 -1.04 4.99 7.46
N GLY A 61 -1.19 4.85 8.78
CA GLY A 61 -0.38 5.57 9.78
C GLY A 61 1.13 5.31 9.72
N LEU A 62 1.60 4.35 8.91
CA LEU A 62 3.02 4.20 8.57
C LEU A 62 3.56 5.36 7.72
N HIS A 63 2.69 6.02 6.95
CA HIS A 63 3.00 7.20 6.17
C HIS A 63 2.93 8.41 7.12
N ALA A 64 3.99 8.60 7.90
CA ALA A 64 4.05 9.68 8.87
C ALA A 64 4.00 11.05 8.17
N THR A 65 2.88 11.76 8.34
CA THR A 65 2.99 13.19 8.66
C THR A 65 3.48 13.24 10.11
N HIS A 66 4.45 14.10 10.43
CA HIS A 66 4.88 14.29 11.81
C HIS A 66 3.66 14.71 12.65
N VAL A 67 3.02 13.75 13.33
CA VAL A 67 2.02 14.05 14.35
C VAL A 67 2.80 14.06 15.66
N PRO A 68 2.94 15.22 16.34
CA PRO A 68 3.60 15.27 17.63
C PRO A 68 2.96 14.24 18.56
N ASN A 69 3.80 13.40 19.16
CA ASN A 69 3.33 12.36 20.04
C ASN A 69 2.70 13.01 21.29
N GLN A 70 1.37 12.94 21.42
CA GLN A 70 0.66 13.39 22.62
C GLN A 70 1.12 12.70 23.92
N TYR A 71 1.87 11.60 23.82
CA TYR A 71 2.45 10.89 24.95
C TYR A 71 3.85 11.37 25.34
N SER A 72 4.55 12.21 24.56
CA SER A 72 5.85 12.77 24.97
C SER A 72 5.71 13.95 25.95
N GLU A 73 4.57 14.65 25.96
CA GLU A 73 4.34 15.78 26.87
C GLU A 73 4.07 15.35 28.32
N LYS A 74 3.55 14.13 28.53
CA LYS A 74 3.28 13.59 29.87
C LYS A 74 4.49 12.95 30.56
N ALA A 75 5.62 12.80 29.86
CA ALA A 75 6.84 12.21 30.43
C ALA A 75 7.75 13.25 31.12
N LEU A 76 7.36 14.53 31.15
CA LEU A 76 8.12 15.63 31.75
C LEU A 76 7.36 16.35 32.89
N ALA A 77 6.28 15.75 33.41
CA ALA A 77 5.58 16.22 34.60
C ALA A 77 5.84 15.28 35.79
#